data_AF-A0A6P6R5U4-F1
#
_entry.id   AF-A0A6P6R5U4-F1
#
_cell.length_a   1.000
_cell.length_b   1.000
_cell.length_c   1.000
_cell.angle_alpha   90.00
_cell.angle_beta   90.00
_cell.angle_gamma   90.00
#
_symmetry.space_group_name_H-M   'P 1'
#
loop_
_entity.id
_entity.type
_entity.pdbx_description
1 polymer ?
#
loop_
_entity_poly.entity_id
_entity_poly.type
_entity_poly.pdbx_seq_one_letter_code
_entity_poly.pdbx_strand_id
1 'polypeptide(L)' 'MFLTSVNFAKSKSKTLLVQMVSAAGTGFSFNTKRGRLRDKLVLRKHDPIVNKHVLFIEKRKIRSL' A
#
# COMPACT_ATOMS: atom_id res chain seq x y z
N MET A 1 -22.31 36.22 -18.28
CA MET A 1 -22.96 34.97 -17.82
C MET A 1 -21.85 33.96 -17.52
N PHE A 2 -21.23 34.07 -16.34
CA PHE A 2 -20.13 33.19 -15.93
C PHE A 2 -20.72 32.00 -15.18
N LEU A 3 -20.69 30.83 -15.80
CA LEU A 3 -21.04 29.57 -15.16
C LEU A 3 -20.08 29.35 -13.99
N THR A 4 -20.58 29.42 -12.76
CA THR A 4 -19.83 29.08 -11.56
C THR A 4 -19.49 27.59 -11.60
N SER A 5 -18.20 27.27 -11.76
CA SER A 5 -17.69 25.90 -11.63
C SER A 5 -17.85 25.43 -10.19
N VAL A 6 -18.95 24.74 -9.92
CA VAL A 6 -19.13 24.02 -8.65
C VAL A 6 -18.09 22.90 -8.58
N ASN A 7 -17.04 23.13 -7.79
CA ASN A 7 -16.05 22.11 -7.47
C ASN A 7 -16.68 21.05 -6.57
N PHE A 8 -17.11 19.94 -7.15
CA PHE A 8 -17.48 18.76 -6.37
C PHE A 8 -16.23 18.23 -5.66
N ALA A 9 -16.25 18.26 -4.32
CA ALA A 9 -15.19 17.67 -3.52
C ALA A 9 -15.11 16.15 -3.80
N LYS A 10 -14.02 15.72 -4.44
CA LYS A 10 -13.81 14.31 -4.77
C LYS A 10 -13.65 13.48 -3.49
N SER A 11 -14.53 12.50 -3.32
CA SER A 11 -14.45 11.58 -2.19
C SER A 11 -13.11 10.84 -2.16
N LYS A 12 -12.53 10.75 -0.96
CA LYS A 12 -11.24 10.06 -0.74
C LYS A 12 -11.45 8.56 -0.89
N SER A 13 -10.50 7.88 -1.54
CA SER A 13 -10.55 6.42 -1.63
C SER A 13 -10.51 5.75 -0.26
N LYS A 14 -11.31 4.67 -0.13
CA LYS A 14 -11.31 3.81 1.06
C LYS A 14 -10.09 2.88 1.10
N THR A 15 -9.53 2.56 -0.06
CA THR A 15 -8.43 1.58 -0.21
C THR A 15 -7.17 2.26 -0.73
N LEU A 16 -6.03 1.79 -0.25
CA LEU A 16 -4.70 2.23 -0.63
C LEU A 16 -3.93 1.04 -1.21
N LEU A 17 -3.16 1.29 -2.25
CA LEU A 17 -2.13 0.37 -2.72
C LEU A 17 -0.83 0.69 -1.97
N VAL A 18 -0.31 -0.29 -1.25
CA VAL A 18 0.89 -0.15 -0.41
C VAL A 18 1.96 -1.14 -0.85
N GLN A 19 3.22 -0.75 -0.69
CA GLN A 19 4.38 -1.59 -0.98
C GLN A 19 4.88 -2.24 0.31
N MET A 20 4.93 -3.56 0.29
CA MET A 20 5.48 -4.41 1.34
C MET A 20 6.93 -4.74 1.01
N VAL A 21 7.83 -4.67 1.99
CA VAL A 21 9.25 -4.98 1.82
C VAL A 21 9.66 -6.11 2.77
N SER A 22 10.49 -7.02 2.27
CA SER A 22 11.05 -8.12 3.04
C SER A 22 11.90 -7.62 4.20
N ALA A 23 11.60 -8.07 5.42
CA ALA A 23 12.39 -7.75 6.61
C ALA A 23 13.76 -8.45 6.59
N ALA A 24 13.98 -9.42 5.70
CA ALA A 24 15.27 -10.08 5.54
C ALA A 24 16.32 -9.23 4.79
N GLY A 25 15.97 -8.02 4.33
CA GLY A 25 16.92 -7.10 3.70
C GLY A 25 17.28 -7.44 2.25
N THR A 26 16.60 -8.40 1.62
CA THR A 26 16.86 -8.86 0.25
C THR A 26 16.45 -7.87 -0.84
N GLY A 27 15.68 -6.84 -0.49
CA GLY A 27 15.10 -5.91 -1.46
C GLY A 27 13.86 -6.43 -2.17
N PHE A 28 13.45 -7.69 -1.95
CA PHE A 28 12.19 -8.20 -2.49
C PHE A 28 11.01 -7.42 -1.92
N SER A 29 10.12 -6.97 -2.81
CA SER A 29 8.95 -6.19 -2.44
C SER A 29 7.75 -6.57 -3.29
N PHE A 30 6.56 -6.44 -2.72
CA PHE A 30 5.31 -6.69 -3.44
C PHE A 30 4.24 -5.68 -3.04
N ASN A 31 3.25 -5.52 -3.90
CA ASN A 31 2.17 -4.58 -3.67
C ASN A 31 0.96 -5.29 -3.07
N THR A 32 0.33 -4.67 -2.08
CA THR A 32 -0.92 -5.17 -1.49
C THR A 32 -1.92 -4.03 -1.30
N LYS A 33 -3.19 -4.41 -1.13
CA LYS A 33 -4.28 -3.47 -0.85
C LYS A 33 -4.50 -3.39 0.65
N ARG A 34 -4.60 -2.18 1.19
CA ARG A 34 -4.90 -1.91 2.60
C ARG A 34 -6.05 -0.93 2.72
N GLY A 35 -6.89 -1.09 3.73
CA GLY A 35 -7.88 -0.06 4.10
C GLY A 35 -7.18 1.19 4.65
N ARG A 36 -7.68 2.37 4.29
CA ARG A 36 -7.07 3.67 4.67
C ARG A 36 -6.97 3.88 6.19
N LEU A 37 -7.95 3.36 6.93
CA LEU A 37 -8.06 3.54 8.38
C LEU A 37 -7.35 2.45 9.20
N ARG A 38 -6.84 1.38 8.56
CA ARG A 38 -6.12 0.32 9.28
C ARG A 38 -4.68 0.73 9.57
N ASP A 39 -4.06 0.04 10.52
CA ASP A 39 -2.62 0.13 10.81
C ASP A 39 -1.75 -0.44 9.69
N LYS A 40 -0.44 -0.24 9.81
CA LYS A 40 0.55 -0.78 8.88
C LYS A 40 0.50 -2.30 8.86
N LEU A 41 0.50 -2.86 7.66
CA LEU A 41 0.49 -4.31 7.51
C LEU A 41 1.84 -4.90 7.88
N VAL A 42 1.78 -6.03 8.60
CA VAL A 42 2.88 -6.95 8.82
C VAL A 42 2.39 -8.34 8.42
N LEU A 43 3.00 -8.92 7.38
CA LEU A 43 2.54 -10.17 6.79
C LEU A 43 3.71 -11.16 6.72
N ARG A 44 3.47 -12.43 7.00
CA ARG A 44 4.45 -13.49 6.77
C ARG A 44 4.22 -14.09 5.38
N LYS A 45 5.22 -14.00 4.50
CA LYS A 45 5.14 -14.51 3.12
C LYS A 45 6.48 -15.12 2.71
N HIS A 46 6.46 -15.99 1.70
CA HIS A 46 7.67 -16.51 1.08
C HIS A 46 8.46 -15.40 0.38
N ASP A 47 9.75 -15.30 0.69
CA ASP A 47 10.72 -14.51 -0.06
C ASP A 47 11.51 -15.44 -0.98
N PRO A 48 11.40 -15.29 -2.33
CA PRO A 48 12.07 -16.15 -3.29
C PRO A 48 13.60 -15.99 -3.28
N ILE A 49 14.13 -14.91 -2.70
CA ILE A 49 15.58 -14.70 -2.63
C ILE A 49 16.19 -15.51 -1.48
N VAL A 50 15.51 -15.58 -0.33
CA VAL A 50 15.95 -16.38 0.84
C VAL A 50 15.46 -17.82 0.77
N ASN A 51 14.45 -18.11 -0.06
CA ASN A 51 13.70 -19.38 -0.10
C ASN A 51 13.09 -19.76 1.25
N LYS A 52 12.64 -18.76 2.01
CA LYS A 52 12.04 -18.93 3.35
C LYS A 52 10.86 -17.99 3.52
N HIS A 53 9.96 -18.36 4.43
CA HIS A 53 8.90 -17.47 4.87
C HIS A 53 9.44 -16.45 5.86
N VAL A 54 9.36 -15.18 5.48
CA VAL A 54 9.87 -14.05 6.27
C VAL A 54 8.77 -13.05 6.52
N LEU A 55 9.00 -12.15 7.47
CA LEU A 55 8.11 -11.04 7.72
C LEU A 55 8.28 -9.97 6.64
N PHE A 56 7.16 -9.43 6.18
CA PHE A 56 7.07 -8.32 5.27
C PHE A 56 6.39 -7.17 5.97
N ILE A 57 6.99 -5.99 5.89
CA ILE A 57 6.52 -4.78 6.56
C ILE A 57 6.14 -3.75 5.50
N GLU A 58 5.05 -3.04 5.73
CA GLU A 58 4.64 -1.93 4.88
C GLU A 58 5.66 -0.78 4.94
N LYS A 59 6.30 -0.49 3.80
CA LYS A 59 7.30 0.59 3.69
C LYS A 59 6.67 1.92 3.27
N ARG A 60 5.85 1.90 2.22
CA ARG A 60 5.25 3.12 1.67
C ARG A 60 3.89 2.89 1.01
N LYS A 61 3.08 3.94 1.01
CA LYS A 61 1.87 4.06 0.17
C LYS A 61 2.28 4.43 -1.26
N ILE A 62 1.81 3.67 -2.25
CA ILE A 62 2.03 3.98 -3.66
C ILE A 62 0.98 4.97 -4.15
N ARG A 63 -0.31 4.59 -4.09
CA ARG A 63 -1.42 5.43 -4.53
C ARG A 63 -2.71 5.10 -3.80
N SER A 64 -3.61 6.08 -3.76
CA SER A 64 -5.02 5.83 -3.51
C SER A 64 -5.63 5.09 -4.70
N LEU A 65 -6.39 4.04 -4.42
CA LEU A 65 -7.17 3.31 -5.41
C LEU A 65 -8.54 3.95 -5.60
#